data_AF-A0A9P7KNQ8-F1
#
_entry.id   AF-A0A9P7KNQ8-F1
#
_cell.length_a   1.000
_cell.length_b   1.000
_cell.length_c   1.000
_cell.angle_alpha   90.00
_cell.angle_beta   90.00
_cell.angle_gamma   90.00
#
_symmetry.space_group_name_H-M   'P 1'
#
loop_
_entity.id
_entity.type
_entity.pdbx_description
1 polymer ?
#
loop_
_entity_poly.entity_id
_entity_poly.type
_entity_poly.pdbx_seq_one_letter_code
_entity_poly.pdbx_strand_id
1 'polypeptide(L)'
;MAHPALDKKENVPTAGSFENDIKNADDFNDLSSNEHLTENRLPTDEERATLRLVSAPVPWAAYAIAIVEFAERASYYGCTGIFNNFIQRPLPLGGNGAGATPAGTQLTPGALGLGLKTATGLTTTFSFLAYVFPILGGIIADTKWGRYKTICVGTAIGFVAHVILFVAAIPSIIHGGHAIIPFVISILILALGTGLIKASVAPLMADQAPIQAQKITTLETGERVILDPGVTTQNIMLIYYWSINLGAFLKLGTTYAEKRIGFWLAFLVPLIVYFLMPIFLLITRKSLIKLPPQGSVVYDTLKVGKVLISQAGVKKALKGGDEFWNSAKPTQIAASGGLKNKKAGWIKWDDDFVDEIRRTFKACKLL
;
A
#
# COMPACT_ATOMS: atom_id res chain seq x y z
N MET A 1 18.75 1.80 -83.35
CA MET A 1 17.62 0.98 -82.88
C MET A 1 16.60 1.91 -82.25
N ALA A 2 15.32 1.65 -82.47
CA ALA A 2 14.20 2.60 -82.52
C ALA A 2 13.83 3.33 -81.21
N HIS A 3 13.27 4.54 -81.37
CA HIS A 3 12.38 5.29 -80.44
C HIS A 3 10.97 4.62 -80.37
N PRO A 4 9.95 5.20 -79.69
CA PRO A 4 9.72 5.56 -78.27
C PRO A 4 8.35 5.01 -77.78
N ALA A 5 7.85 5.36 -76.57
CA ALA A 5 6.46 5.83 -76.33
C ALA A 5 6.05 5.81 -74.84
N LEU A 6 5.65 7.00 -74.36
CA LEU A 6 4.66 7.18 -73.30
C LEU A 6 3.27 6.91 -73.90
N ASP A 7 2.39 6.20 -73.17
CA ASP A 7 0.95 6.33 -73.42
C ASP A 7 0.14 6.21 -72.12
N LYS A 8 -0.63 7.26 -71.84
CA LYS A 8 -1.67 7.36 -70.82
C LYS A 8 -2.96 6.87 -71.49
N LYS A 9 -3.64 5.88 -70.91
CA LYS A 9 -5.05 5.64 -71.21
C LYS A 9 -5.91 5.79 -69.96
N GLU A 10 -6.73 6.83 -70.00
CA GLU A 10 -7.90 7.03 -69.16
C GLU A 10 -8.88 5.87 -69.37
N ASN A 11 -9.35 5.27 -68.28
CA ASN A 11 -10.52 4.38 -68.30
C ASN A 11 -11.73 5.19 -67.83
N VAL A 12 -12.63 5.47 -68.77
CA VAL A 12 -13.98 5.98 -68.52
C VAL A 12 -14.84 4.83 -67.98
N PRO A 13 -15.54 4.95 -66.84
CA PRO A 13 -16.50 3.93 -66.42
C PRO A 13 -17.78 4.03 -67.28
N THR A 14 -18.14 2.91 -67.90
CA THR A 14 -19.40 2.69 -68.60
C THR A 14 -20.60 2.69 -67.65
N ALA A 15 -21.77 3.09 -68.18
CA ALA A 15 -23.05 3.36 -67.49
C ALA A 15 -23.69 2.19 -66.68
N GLY A 16 -22.97 1.10 -66.41
CA GLY A 16 -23.42 -0.01 -65.55
C GLY A 16 -23.06 0.14 -64.06
N SER A 17 -22.37 1.21 -63.64
CA SER A 17 -22.00 1.42 -62.24
C SER A 17 -23.05 2.14 -61.40
N PHE A 18 -24.02 2.82 -62.01
CA PHE A 18 -25.01 3.63 -61.28
C PHE A 18 -26.19 2.83 -60.72
N GLU A 19 -26.49 1.64 -61.25
CA GLU A 19 -27.61 0.81 -60.75
C GLU A 19 -27.25 -0.06 -59.54
N ASN A 20 -25.96 -0.28 -59.28
CA ASN A 20 -25.50 -0.97 -58.07
C ASN A 20 -25.40 -0.05 -56.84
N ASP A 21 -25.35 1.27 -57.04
CA ASP A 21 -25.27 2.23 -55.94
C ASP A 21 -26.64 2.54 -55.30
N ILE A 22 -27.76 2.22 -55.97
CA ILE A 22 -29.11 2.48 -55.44
C ILE A 22 -29.59 1.33 -54.51
N LYS A 23 -29.04 0.12 -54.62
CA LYS A 23 -29.39 -1.00 -53.73
C LYS A 23 -28.66 -1.02 -52.38
N ASN A 24 -27.67 -0.15 -52.18
CA ASN A 24 -26.94 -0.02 -50.92
C ASN A 24 -27.45 1.12 -50.01
N ALA A 25 -28.52 1.83 -50.40
CA ALA A 25 -29.11 2.88 -49.57
C ALA A 25 -30.02 2.34 -48.46
N ASP A 26 -30.46 1.08 -48.55
CA ASP A 26 -31.33 0.45 -47.54
C ASP A 26 -30.54 -0.25 -46.41
N ASP A 27 -29.21 -0.37 -46.53
CA ASP A 27 -28.34 -0.93 -45.48
C ASP A 27 -27.91 0.12 -44.43
N PHE A 28 -28.41 1.36 -44.55
CA PHE A 28 -28.16 2.45 -43.60
C PHE A 28 -29.12 2.49 -42.41
N ASN A 29 -29.98 1.47 -42.25
CA ASN A 29 -30.98 1.42 -41.19
C ASN A 29 -30.79 0.27 -40.18
N ASP A 30 -29.60 -0.33 -40.12
CA ASP A 30 -29.25 -1.20 -39.00
C ASP A 30 -28.93 -0.35 -37.76
N LEU A 31 -29.97 -0.03 -37.01
CA LEU A 31 -29.96 0.67 -35.72
C LEU A 31 -29.27 -0.10 -34.58
N SER A 32 -28.37 -1.05 -34.87
CA SER A 32 -27.55 -1.75 -33.89
C SER A 32 -26.17 -1.10 -33.65
N SER A 33 -25.78 -0.10 -34.45
CA SER A 33 -24.43 0.50 -34.37
C SER A 33 -24.25 1.61 -33.31
N ASN A 34 -25.32 2.06 -32.63
CA ASN A 34 -25.21 3.10 -31.60
C ASN A 34 -24.87 2.55 -30.20
N GLU A 35 -25.18 1.30 -29.89
CA GLU A 35 -24.88 0.74 -28.55
C GLU A 35 -23.37 0.59 -28.32
N HIS A 36 -22.64 0.05 -29.31
CA HIS A 36 -21.20 -0.17 -29.18
C HIS A 36 -20.35 1.11 -29.14
N LEU A 37 -20.83 2.23 -29.68
CA LEU A 37 -20.14 3.52 -29.61
C LEU A 37 -20.28 4.20 -28.24
N THR A 38 -21.20 3.74 -27.38
CA THR A 38 -21.44 4.34 -26.06
C THR A 38 -20.72 3.67 -24.89
N GLU A 39 -20.13 2.48 -25.07
CA GLU A 39 -19.57 1.75 -23.93
C GLU A 39 -18.26 2.37 -23.38
N ASN A 40 -17.47 3.07 -24.18
CA ASN A 40 -16.17 3.63 -23.75
C ASN A 40 -16.15 5.15 -23.57
N ARG A 41 -17.31 5.82 -23.52
CA ARG A 41 -17.37 7.27 -23.28
C ARG A 41 -17.48 7.59 -21.79
N LEU A 42 -17.03 8.78 -21.42
CA LEU A 42 -17.29 9.36 -20.10
C LEU A 42 -18.80 9.58 -19.91
N PRO A 43 -19.36 9.37 -18.70
CA PRO A 43 -20.76 9.63 -18.43
C PRO A 43 -21.11 11.12 -18.58
N THR A 44 -22.26 11.44 -19.16
CA THR A 44 -22.79 12.81 -19.18
C THR A 44 -23.26 13.24 -17.80
N ASP A 45 -23.44 14.54 -17.57
CA ASP A 45 -23.89 15.06 -16.26
C ASP A 45 -25.30 14.55 -15.88
N GLU A 46 -26.17 14.36 -16.87
CA GLU A 46 -27.50 13.75 -16.68
C GLU A 46 -27.40 12.29 -16.22
N GLU A 47 -26.47 11.53 -16.80
CA GLU A 47 -26.22 10.13 -16.44
C GLU A 47 -25.58 10.02 -15.06
N ARG A 48 -24.69 10.95 -14.68
CA ARG A 48 -24.11 11.02 -13.33
C ARG A 48 -25.16 11.29 -12.25
N ALA A 49 -26.23 12.02 -12.59
CA ALA A 49 -27.30 12.33 -11.65
C ALA A 49 -28.34 11.20 -11.51
N THR A 50 -28.48 10.36 -12.53
CA THR A 50 -29.56 9.36 -12.61
C THR A 50 -29.08 7.93 -12.42
N LEU A 51 -27.87 7.59 -12.90
CA LEU A 51 -27.36 6.24 -12.86
C LEU A 51 -26.63 5.95 -11.54
N ARG A 52 -26.78 4.73 -11.05
CA ARG A 52 -26.11 4.25 -9.85
C ARG A 52 -24.63 4.03 -10.10
N LEU A 53 -23.80 4.47 -9.14
CA LEU A 53 -22.36 4.17 -9.11
C LEU A 53 -22.15 2.75 -8.56
N VAL A 54 -21.42 1.93 -9.31
CA VAL A 54 -21.14 0.53 -8.96
C VAL A 54 -19.64 0.26 -9.06
N SER A 55 -19.15 -0.66 -8.25
CA SER A 55 -17.77 -1.13 -8.29
C SER A 55 -17.53 -2.05 -9.49
N ALA A 56 -16.41 -1.88 -10.16
CA ALA A 56 -15.89 -2.91 -11.05
C ALA A 56 -15.53 -4.18 -10.24
N PRO A 57 -15.51 -5.36 -10.89
CA PRO A 57 -15.07 -6.59 -10.26
C PRO A 57 -13.62 -6.46 -9.77
N VAL A 58 -13.38 -6.84 -8.51
CA VAL A 58 -12.06 -6.78 -7.91
C VAL A 58 -11.18 -7.88 -8.52
N PRO A 59 -10.00 -7.54 -9.10
CA PRO A 59 -9.15 -8.55 -9.70
C PRO A 59 -8.54 -9.46 -8.65
N TRP A 60 -8.26 -10.70 -9.05
CA TRP A 60 -7.66 -11.71 -8.17
C TRP A 60 -6.36 -11.22 -7.51
N ALA A 61 -5.58 -10.40 -8.22
CA ALA A 61 -4.31 -9.86 -7.72
C ALA A 61 -4.51 -9.05 -6.43
N ALA A 62 -5.61 -8.30 -6.31
CA ALA A 62 -5.94 -7.55 -5.09
C ALA A 62 -6.25 -8.51 -3.92
N TYR A 63 -7.02 -9.58 -4.15
CA TYR A 63 -7.29 -10.59 -3.12
C TYR A 63 -6.02 -11.30 -2.65
N ALA A 64 -5.11 -11.62 -3.55
CA ALA A 64 -3.85 -12.25 -3.17
C ALA A 64 -2.93 -11.29 -2.39
N ILE A 65 -2.93 -9.98 -2.69
CA ILE A 65 -2.26 -8.98 -1.85
C ILE A 65 -2.95 -8.84 -0.48
N ALA A 66 -4.27 -8.97 -0.41
CA ALA A 66 -4.99 -9.00 0.87
C ALA A 66 -4.57 -10.19 1.75
N ILE A 67 -4.25 -11.35 1.16
CA ILE A 67 -3.68 -12.50 1.89
C ILE A 67 -2.28 -12.18 2.43
N VAL A 68 -1.47 -11.47 1.64
CA VAL A 68 -0.14 -11.00 2.09
C VAL A 68 -0.27 -10.04 3.27
N GLU A 69 -1.21 -9.08 3.21
CA GLU A 69 -1.49 -8.17 4.32
C GLU A 69 -2.01 -8.91 5.55
N PHE A 70 -2.97 -9.83 5.37
CA PHE A 70 -3.45 -10.71 6.44
C PHE A 70 -2.30 -11.43 7.13
N ALA A 71 -1.40 -12.04 6.37
CA ALA A 71 -0.28 -12.80 6.92
C ALA A 71 0.70 -11.91 7.71
N GLU A 72 1.01 -10.71 7.20
CA GLU A 72 1.85 -9.73 7.91
C GLU A 72 1.20 -9.31 9.23
N ARG A 73 -0.10 -9.00 9.20
CA ARG A 73 -0.83 -8.51 10.39
C ARG A 73 -1.05 -9.58 11.42
N ALA A 74 -1.40 -10.77 10.96
CA ALA A 74 -1.56 -11.93 11.81
C ALA A 74 -0.27 -12.20 12.57
N SER A 75 0.87 -12.23 11.88
CA SER A 75 2.15 -12.46 12.54
C SER A 75 2.53 -11.30 13.48
N TYR A 76 2.33 -10.04 13.06
CA TYR A 76 2.62 -8.84 13.86
C TYR A 76 1.84 -8.84 15.17
N TYR A 77 0.51 -9.04 15.12
CA TYR A 77 -0.33 -9.07 16.32
C TYR A 77 -0.12 -10.32 17.16
N GLY A 78 0.14 -11.46 16.50
CA GLY A 78 0.48 -12.72 17.15
C GLY A 78 1.73 -12.61 18.03
N CYS A 79 2.79 -11.96 17.53
CA CYS A 79 4.03 -11.73 18.26
C CYS A 79 3.90 -10.62 19.31
N THR A 80 3.39 -9.45 18.93
CA THR A 80 3.33 -8.29 19.84
C THR A 80 2.43 -8.51 21.05
N GLY A 81 1.40 -9.36 20.92
CA GLY A 81 0.52 -9.72 22.03
C GLY A 81 1.22 -10.39 23.20
N ILE A 82 2.32 -11.10 22.95
CA ILE A 82 3.00 -11.96 23.94
C ILE A 82 4.38 -11.43 24.35
N PHE A 83 4.90 -10.37 23.71
CA PHE A 83 6.20 -9.78 24.04
C PHE A 83 6.32 -9.36 25.50
N ASN A 84 5.29 -8.72 26.06
CA ASN A 84 5.33 -8.28 27.46
C ASN A 84 5.47 -9.47 28.41
N ASN A 85 4.70 -10.54 28.20
CA ASN A 85 4.79 -11.74 29.05
C ASN A 85 6.15 -12.42 28.90
N PHE A 86 6.67 -12.55 27.67
CA PHE A 86 7.98 -13.14 27.40
C PHE A 86 9.11 -12.40 28.13
N ILE A 87 9.13 -11.07 28.09
CA ILE A 87 10.22 -10.26 28.67
C ILE A 87 10.05 -10.08 30.18
N GLN A 88 8.85 -9.74 30.64
CA GLN A 88 8.62 -9.24 31.99
C GLN A 88 8.78 -10.34 33.05
N ARG A 89 8.20 -11.52 32.79
CA ARG A 89 7.93 -12.52 33.82
C ARG A 89 8.96 -13.66 33.74
N PRO A 90 9.40 -14.21 34.88
CA PRO A 90 10.26 -15.38 34.89
C PRO A 90 9.48 -16.62 34.46
N LEU A 91 10.19 -17.73 34.21
CA LEU A 91 9.56 -19.03 34.00
C LEU A 91 8.64 -19.38 35.18
N PRO A 92 7.39 -19.82 34.92
CA PRO A 92 6.44 -20.14 35.98
C PRO A 92 6.89 -21.38 36.77
N LEU A 93 6.80 -21.31 38.10
CA LEU A 93 7.09 -22.44 38.99
C LEU A 93 6.14 -23.61 38.70
N GLY A 94 6.69 -24.82 38.56
CA GLY A 94 5.94 -26.02 38.20
C GLY A 94 5.44 -26.06 36.75
N GLY A 95 5.85 -25.09 35.92
CA GLY A 95 5.58 -25.08 34.48
C GLY A 95 6.43 -26.09 33.71
N ASN A 96 6.23 -26.15 32.40
CA ASN A 96 6.91 -27.11 31.51
C ASN A 96 8.32 -26.70 31.05
N GLY A 97 8.90 -25.64 31.62
CA GLY A 97 10.20 -25.09 31.20
C GLY A 97 10.20 -24.34 29.86
N ALA A 98 9.06 -24.25 29.16
CA ALA A 98 8.92 -23.49 27.91
C ALA A 98 8.17 -22.16 28.09
N GLY A 99 7.93 -21.78 29.34
CA GLY A 99 7.18 -20.60 29.75
C GLY A 99 5.68 -20.79 29.93
N ALA A 100 5.16 -22.00 29.67
CA ALA A 100 3.76 -22.33 29.92
C ALA A 100 3.52 -22.67 31.40
N THR A 101 2.34 -22.29 31.88
CA THR A 101 1.90 -22.49 33.26
C THR A 101 1.38 -23.91 33.47
N PRO A 102 1.42 -24.47 34.69
CA PRO A 102 0.80 -25.75 34.99
C PRO A 102 -0.68 -25.77 34.59
N ALA A 103 -1.15 -26.90 34.07
CA ALA A 103 -2.53 -27.05 33.62
C ALA A 103 -3.52 -26.76 34.76
N GLY A 104 -4.61 -26.04 34.45
CA GLY A 104 -5.63 -25.67 35.43
C GLY A 104 -5.32 -24.44 36.30
N THR A 105 -4.14 -23.82 36.13
CA THR A 105 -3.76 -22.64 36.94
C THR A 105 -4.10 -21.29 36.29
N GLN A 106 -4.36 -20.29 37.13
CA GLN A 106 -4.54 -18.89 36.69
C GLN A 106 -3.23 -18.09 36.68
N LEU A 107 -2.08 -18.77 36.81
CA LEU A 107 -0.77 -18.14 36.66
C LEU A 107 -0.61 -17.56 35.25
N THR A 108 0.29 -16.60 35.09
CA THR A 108 0.57 -16.01 33.79
C THR A 108 1.86 -16.58 33.21
N PRO A 109 1.93 -16.77 31.87
CA PRO A 109 3.16 -17.21 31.20
C PRO A 109 4.32 -16.23 31.38
N GLY A 110 5.54 -16.74 31.31
CA GLY A 110 6.77 -15.94 31.44
C GLY A 110 8.00 -16.70 30.98
N ALA A 111 9.08 -15.98 30.66
CA ALA A 111 10.35 -16.55 30.25
C ALA A 111 11.56 -15.81 30.85
N LEU A 112 11.78 -14.54 30.48
CA LEU A 112 13.05 -13.86 30.73
C LEU A 112 13.18 -13.23 32.13
N GLY A 113 12.07 -12.88 32.79
CA GLY A 113 12.09 -12.31 34.14
C GLY A 113 12.78 -10.94 34.28
N LEU A 114 12.85 -10.14 33.21
CA LEU A 114 13.57 -8.86 33.19
C LEU A 114 12.77 -7.67 33.76
N GLY A 115 11.56 -7.93 34.26
CA GLY A 115 10.69 -6.95 34.89
C GLY A 115 9.96 -6.02 33.92
N LEU A 116 9.02 -5.27 34.49
CA LEU A 116 8.09 -4.42 33.71
C LEU A 116 8.82 -3.29 32.98
N LYS A 117 9.79 -2.64 33.62
CA LYS A 117 10.56 -1.53 33.03
C LYS A 117 11.20 -1.94 31.71
N THR A 118 11.86 -3.10 31.68
CA THR A 118 12.54 -3.62 30.47
C THR A 118 11.52 -4.02 29.41
N ALA A 119 10.45 -4.71 29.80
CA ALA A 119 9.39 -5.13 28.88
C ALA A 119 8.71 -3.94 28.20
N THR A 120 8.31 -2.92 28.96
CA THR A 120 7.76 -1.68 28.41
C THR A 120 8.77 -0.95 27.53
N GLY A 121 10.02 -0.80 27.98
CA GLY A 121 11.06 -0.14 27.18
C GLY A 121 11.26 -0.78 25.79
N LEU A 122 11.37 -2.11 25.74
CA LEU A 122 11.58 -2.83 24.48
C LEU A 122 10.32 -2.85 23.60
N THR A 123 9.14 -3.08 24.17
CA THR A 123 7.89 -3.11 23.40
C THR A 123 7.50 -1.74 22.87
N THR A 124 7.69 -0.68 23.65
CA THR A 124 7.51 0.70 23.19
C THR A 124 8.54 1.07 22.12
N THR A 125 9.81 0.68 22.27
CA THR A 125 10.85 0.91 21.25
C THR A 125 10.49 0.22 19.93
N PHE A 126 10.07 -1.05 19.99
CA PHE A 126 9.60 -1.78 18.81
C PHE A 126 8.43 -1.04 18.13
N SER A 127 7.45 -0.60 18.92
CA SER A 127 6.27 0.10 18.42
C SER A 127 6.66 1.42 17.76
N PHE A 128 7.52 2.21 18.40
CA PHE A 128 8.08 3.44 17.86
C PHE A 128 8.76 3.21 16.51
N LEU A 129 9.66 2.24 16.43
CA LEU A 129 10.35 1.90 15.17
C LEU A 129 9.38 1.41 14.10
N ALA A 130 8.36 0.63 14.47
CA ALA A 130 7.32 0.15 13.56
C ALA A 130 6.41 1.27 13.02
N TYR A 131 6.44 2.48 13.62
CA TYR A 131 5.78 3.68 13.08
C TYR A 131 6.75 4.62 12.34
N VAL A 132 8.03 4.62 12.69
CA VAL A 132 9.05 5.47 12.02
C VAL A 132 9.54 4.84 10.72
N PHE A 133 9.86 3.55 10.70
CA PHE A 133 10.39 2.88 9.50
C PHE A 133 9.44 2.87 8.29
N PRO A 134 8.10 2.84 8.43
CA PRO A 134 7.19 3.07 7.29
C PRO A 134 7.47 4.34 6.49
N ILE A 135 7.90 5.43 7.15
CA ILE A 135 8.25 6.68 6.46
C ILE A 135 9.45 6.43 5.52
N LEU A 136 10.49 5.76 6.02
CA LEU A 136 11.65 5.39 5.20
C LEU A 136 11.27 4.41 4.09
N GLY A 137 10.43 3.42 4.40
CA GLY A 137 9.97 2.43 3.43
C GLY A 137 9.19 3.06 2.28
N GLY A 138 8.29 4.00 2.58
CA GLY A 138 7.57 4.77 1.56
C GLY A 138 8.51 5.57 0.68
N ILE A 139 9.47 6.31 1.25
CA ILE A 139 10.47 7.06 0.48
C ILE A 139 11.25 6.13 -0.47
N ILE A 140 11.68 4.96 0.00
CA ILE A 140 12.43 3.99 -0.81
C ILE A 140 11.57 3.42 -1.94
N ALA A 141 10.32 3.07 -1.65
CA ALA A 141 9.37 2.56 -2.62
C ALA A 141 9.08 3.59 -3.72
N ASP A 142 8.85 4.84 -3.33
CA ASP A 142 8.44 5.90 -4.23
C ASP A 142 9.60 6.48 -5.06
N THR A 143 10.86 6.33 -4.63
CA THR A 143 12.01 6.94 -5.32
C THR A 143 12.92 5.96 -6.07
N LYS A 144 13.08 4.72 -5.59
CA LYS A 144 14.12 3.82 -6.11
C LYS A 144 13.61 2.45 -6.50
N TRP A 145 12.84 1.79 -5.62
CA TRP A 145 12.59 0.36 -5.75
C TRP A 145 11.24 0.03 -6.37
N GLY A 146 10.25 0.91 -6.24
CA GLY A 146 8.85 0.59 -6.48
C GLY A 146 8.24 -0.17 -5.30
N ARG A 147 6.91 -0.14 -5.21
CA ARG A 147 6.13 -0.72 -4.11
C ARG A 147 6.35 -2.23 -3.97
N TYR A 148 6.22 -2.97 -5.08
CA TYR A 148 6.37 -4.43 -5.08
C TYR A 148 7.75 -4.91 -4.59
N LYS A 149 8.84 -4.35 -5.11
CA LYS A 149 10.20 -4.75 -4.70
C LYS A 149 10.46 -4.42 -3.22
N THR A 150 9.96 -3.28 -2.74
CA THR A 150 10.09 -2.87 -1.34
C THR A 150 9.37 -3.85 -0.41
N ILE A 151 8.17 -4.30 -0.78
CA ILE A 151 7.45 -5.34 -0.05
C ILE A 151 8.25 -6.64 -0.03
N CYS A 152 8.76 -7.12 -1.18
CA CYS A 152 9.53 -8.38 -1.23
C CYS A 152 10.78 -8.33 -0.33
N VAL A 153 11.53 -7.22 -0.35
CA VAL A 153 12.71 -7.04 0.51
C VAL A 153 12.30 -6.99 1.98
N GLY A 154 11.25 -6.24 2.31
CA GLY A 154 10.69 -6.18 3.66
C GLY A 154 10.23 -7.56 4.17
N THR A 155 9.58 -8.35 3.32
CA THR A 155 9.18 -9.73 3.62
C THR A 155 10.38 -10.64 3.88
N ALA A 156 11.46 -10.54 3.09
CA ALA A 156 12.66 -11.33 3.35
C ALA A 156 13.31 -10.98 4.70
N ILE A 157 13.43 -9.68 5.00
CA ILE A 157 13.97 -9.17 6.27
C ILE A 157 13.09 -9.61 7.45
N GLY A 158 11.77 -9.45 7.33
CA GLY A 158 10.81 -9.87 8.34
C GLY A 158 10.80 -11.37 8.57
N PHE A 159 10.98 -12.19 7.52
CA PHE A 159 11.07 -13.64 7.67
C PHE A 159 12.27 -14.05 8.51
N VAL A 160 13.44 -13.47 8.24
CA VAL A 160 14.65 -13.69 9.06
C VAL A 160 14.40 -13.29 10.51
N ALA A 161 13.72 -12.16 10.75
CA ALA A 161 13.37 -11.75 12.10
C ALA A 161 12.49 -12.79 12.81
N HIS A 162 11.43 -13.29 12.18
CA HIS A 162 10.57 -14.32 12.78
C HIS A 162 11.33 -15.61 13.09
N VAL A 163 12.29 -16.01 12.25
CA VAL A 163 13.15 -17.18 12.53
C VAL A 163 14.00 -16.94 13.78
N ILE A 164 14.64 -15.78 13.89
CA ILE A 164 15.45 -15.43 15.08
C ILE A 164 14.56 -15.35 16.33
N LEU A 165 13.34 -14.81 16.20
CA LEU A 165 12.36 -14.74 17.28
C LEU A 165 11.96 -16.13 17.79
N PHE A 166 11.71 -17.05 16.86
CA PHE A 166 11.42 -18.44 17.18
C PHE A 166 12.59 -19.09 17.93
N VAL A 167 13.82 -18.90 17.45
CA VAL A 167 15.03 -19.41 18.12
C VAL A 167 15.19 -18.85 19.54
N ALA A 168 14.90 -17.57 19.75
CA ALA A 168 14.95 -16.94 21.07
C ALA A 168 14.02 -17.62 22.10
N ALA A 169 12.94 -18.26 21.64
CA ALA A 169 11.94 -18.89 22.49
C ALA A 169 12.10 -20.40 22.64
N ILE A 170 13.14 -21.00 22.05
CA ILE A 170 13.47 -22.42 22.26
C ILE A 170 13.86 -22.61 23.74
N PRO A 171 13.32 -23.62 24.44
CA PRO A 171 13.57 -23.83 25.87
C PRO A 171 15.06 -23.90 26.25
N SER A 172 15.91 -24.51 25.42
CA SER A 172 17.36 -24.56 25.67
C SER A 172 18.02 -23.18 25.68
N ILE A 173 17.57 -22.25 24.83
CA ILE A 173 18.08 -20.89 24.75
C ILE A 173 17.58 -20.03 25.92
N ILE A 174 16.33 -20.23 26.33
CA ILE A 174 15.75 -19.58 27.52
C ILE A 174 16.50 -20.02 28.77
N HIS A 175 16.67 -21.34 28.98
CA HIS A 175 17.39 -21.88 30.14
C HIS A 175 18.88 -21.48 30.16
N GLY A 176 19.49 -21.28 28.99
CA GLY A 176 20.86 -20.78 28.87
C GLY A 176 21.02 -19.30 29.23
N GLY A 177 19.94 -18.56 29.49
CA GLY A 177 19.99 -17.13 29.88
C GLY A 177 20.35 -16.16 28.74
N HIS A 178 20.53 -16.65 27.52
CA HIS A 178 20.95 -15.85 26.37
C HIS A 178 19.78 -15.40 25.47
N ALA A 179 18.54 -15.80 25.75
CA ALA A 179 17.37 -15.54 24.92
C ALA A 179 17.05 -14.06 24.66
N ILE A 180 17.48 -13.14 25.53
CA ILE A 180 17.25 -11.69 25.33
C ILE A 180 18.01 -11.14 24.11
N ILE A 181 19.20 -11.65 23.81
CA ILE A 181 20.04 -11.18 22.70
C ILE A 181 19.35 -11.43 21.34
N PRO A 182 19.00 -12.69 20.97
CA PRO A 182 18.29 -12.94 19.73
C PRO A 182 16.91 -12.28 19.72
N PHE A 183 16.23 -12.15 20.87
CA PHE A 183 14.96 -11.42 20.94
C PHE A 183 15.09 -9.95 20.53
N VAL A 184 16.05 -9.22 21.09
CA VAL A 184 16.28 -7.79 20.77
C VAL A 184 16.68 -7.62 19.30
N ILE A 185 17.60 -8.45 18.81
CA ILE A 185 18.00 -8.44 17.39
C ILE A 185 16.78 -8.67 16.50
N SER A 186 15.97 -9.67 16.83
CA SER A 186 14.76 -10.00 16.08
C SER A 186 13.79 -8.82 16.03
N ILE A 187 13.41 -8.20 17.16
CA ILE A 187 12.42 -7.12 17.14
C ILE A 187 12.90 -5.90 16.34
N LEU A 188 14.21 -5.60 16.34
CA LEU A 188 14.78 -4.50 15.54
C LEU A 188 14.71 -4.80 14.04
N ILE A 189 15.08 -6.02 13.63
CA ILE A 189 14.99 -6.46 12.23
C ILE A 189 13.52 -6.54 11.80
N LEU A 190 12.63 -7.01 12.67
CA LEU A 190 11.20 -7.11 12.41
C LEU A 190 10.59 -5.71 12.18
N ALA A 191 10.93 -4.74 13.03
CA ALA A 191 10.44 -3.37 12.87
C ALA A 191 10.88 -2.77 11.52
N LEU A 192 12.11 -3.03 11.08
CA LEU A 192 12.61 -2.62 9.77
C LEU A 192 11.84 -3.30 8.62
N GLY A 193 11.66 -4.62 8.70
CA GLY A 193 10.92 -5.39 7.69
C GLY A 193 9.47 -4.92 7.55
N THR A 194 8.75 -4.80 8.67
CA THR A 194 7.39 -4.26 8.72
C THR A 194 7.33 -2.83 8.20
N GLY A 195 8.33 -1.99 8.47
CA GLY A 195 8.39 -0.63 7.93
C GLY A 195 8.44 -0.58 6.40
N LEU A 196 9.23 -1.45 5.78
CA LEU A 196 9.32 -1.53 4.32
C LEU A 196 8.01 -2.01 3.67
N ILE A 197 7.25 -2.87 4.37
CA ILE A 197 5.99 -3.42 3.85
C ILE A 197 4.85 -2.39 3.99
N LYS A 198 4.63 -1.87 5.20
CA LYS A 198 3.41 -1.11 5.57
C LYS A 198 3.08 0.06 4.66
N ALA A 199 4.08 0.81 4.23
CA ALA A 199 3.86 1.99 3.40
C ALA A 199 3.45 1.66 1.95
N SER A 200 3.70 0.42 1.50
CA SER A 200 3.59 0.05 0.09
C SER A 200 2.40 -0.86 -0.23
N VAL A 201 1.88 -1.64 0.74
CA VAL A 201 0.84 -2.65 0.46
C VAL A 201 -0.50 -2.02 0.08
N ALA A 202 -1.03 -1.11 0.90
CA ALA A 202 -2.31 -0.45 0.61
C ALA A 202 -2.29 0.30 -0.74
N PRO A 203 -1.28 1.13 -1.06
CA PRO A 203 -1.19 1.75 -2.37
C PRO A 203 -1.05 0.74 -3.51
N LEU A 204 -0.23 -0.30 -3.35
CA LEU A 204 -0.11 -1.36 -4.37
C LEU A 204 -1.45 -2.05 -4.62
N MET A 205 -2.23 -2.29 -3.56
CA MET A 205 -3.54 -2.93 -3.68
C MET A 205 -4.55 -2.01 -4.37
N ALA A 206 -4.55 -0.72 -4.05
CA ALA A 206 -5.36 0.29 -4.73
C ALA A 206 -5.00 0.42 -6.23
N ASP A 207 -3.71 0.32 -6.58
CA ASP A 207 -3.25 0.33 -7.99
C ASP A 207 -3.82 -0.82 -8.82
N GLN A 208 -4.35 -1.87 -8.17
CA GLN A 208 -4.97 -2.99 -8.88
C GLN A 208 -6.40 -2.66 -9.35
N ALA A 209 -6.93 -1.46 -9.08
CA ALA A 209 -8.23 -1.05 -9.61
C ALA A 209 -8.22 -1.13 -11.16
N PRO A 210 -9.11 -1.92 -11.78
CA PRO A 210 -9.08 -2.18 -13.22
C PRO A 210 -9.55 -0.97 -14.05
N ILE A 211 -10.24 -0.02 -13.42
CA ILE A 211 -10.76 1.19 -14.06
C ILE A 211 -10.10 2.42 -13.47
N GLN A 212 -9.71 3.35 -14.34
CA GLN A 212 -9.06 4.61 -13.97
C GLN A 212 -9.95 5.84 -14.27
N ALA A 213 -11.04 5.63 -15.01
CA ALA A 213 -12.05 6.64 -15.32
C ALA A 213 -13.45 6.01 -15.25
N GLN A 214 -14.47 6.85 -15.03
CA GLN A 214 -15.86 6.40 -15.03
C GLN A 214 -16.24 5.83 -16.39
N LYS A 215 -16.88 4.66 -16.39
CA LYS A 215 -17.34 3.97 -17.59
C LYS A 215 -18.78 3.52 -17.41
N ILE A 216 -19.61 3.65 -18.45
CA ILE A 216 -20.97 3.13 -18.42
C ILE A 216 -20.93 1.65 -18.80
N THR A 217 -21.61 0.82 -18.03
CA THR A 217 -21.83 -0.59 -18.37
C THR A 217 -23.30 -0.94 -18.12
N THR A 218 -23.79 -1.93 -18.85
CA THR A 218 -25.10 -2.52 -18.58
C THR A 218 -24.90 -3.80 -17.79
N LEU A 219 -25.64 -3.97 -16.69
CA LEU A 219 -25.62 -5.21 -15.90
C LEU A 219 -26.36 -6.34 -16.65
N GLU A 220 -26.16 -7.58 -16.23
CA GLU A 220 -26.92 -8.75 -16.75
C GLU A 220 -28.44 -8.59 -16.56
N THR A 221 -28.86 -7.74 -15.61
CA THR A 221 -30.26 -7.39 -15.35
C THR A 221 -30.83 -6.35 -16.32
N GLY A 222 -30.02 -5.80 -17.23
CA GLY A 222 -30.39 -4.71 -18.14
C GLY A 222 -30.29 -3.30 -17.53
N GLU A 223 -29.93 -3.17 -16.25
CA GLU A 223 -29.73 -1.86 -15.60
C GLU A 223 -28.44 -1.20 -16.10
N ARG A 224 -28.53 0.04 -16.62
CA ARG A 224 -27.36 0.87 -16.95
C ARG A 224 -26.77 1.44 -15.66
N VAL A 225 -25.49 1.20 -15.43
CA VAL A 225 -24.78 1.67 -14.24
C VAL A 225 -23.47 2.34 -14.62
N ILE A 226 -22.97 3.21 -13.75
CA ILE A 226 -21.66 3.84 -13.90
C ILE A 226 -20.66 3.05 -13.05
N LEU A 227 -19.66 2.46 -13.69
CA LEU A 227 -18.50 1.92 -13.02
C LEU A 227 -17.61 3.07 -12.56
N ASP A 228 -17.49 3.23 -11.24
CA ASP A 228 -16.74 4.33 -10.64
C ASP A 228 -15.40 3.85 -10.04
N PRO A 229 -14.25 4.44 -10.43
CA PRO A 229 -12.94 4.11 -9.86
C PRO A 229 -12.85 4.35 -8.35
N GLY A 230 -13.54 5.37 -7.84
CA GLY A 230 -13.57 5.71 -6.42
C GLY A 230 -14.27 4.62 -5.62
N VAL A 231 -15.47 4.21 -6.03
CA VAL A 231 -16.21 3.09 -5.41
C VAL A 231 -15.42 1.78 -5.48
N THR A 232 -14.78 1.51 -6.62
CA THR A 232 -13.94 0.32 -6.79
C THR A 232 -12.74 0.31 -5.84
N THR A 233 -12.02 1.43 -5.76
CA THR A 233 -10.89 1.59 -4.84
C THR A 233 -11.35 1.49 -3.39
N GLN A 234 -12.49 2.09 -3.03
CA GLN A 234 -13.09 1.96 -1.71
C GLN A 234 -13.35 0.50 -1.35
N ASN A 235 -13.95 -0.29 -2.25
CA ASN A 235 -14.21 -1.71 -2.01
C ASN A 235 -12.92 -2.52 -1.85
N ILE A 236 -11.91 -2.25 -2.67
CA ILE A 236 -10.58 -2.84 -2.51
C ILE A 236 -10.00 -2.52 -1.13
N MET A 237 -10.12 -1.26 -0.68
CA MET A 237 -9.66 -0.84 0.64
C MET A 237 -10.47 -1.47 1.78
N LEU A 238 -11.77 -1.71 1.60
CA LEU A 238 -12.57 -2.44 2.59
C LEU A 238 -12.07 -3.89 2.75
N ILE A 239 -11.70 -4.57 1.66
CA ILE A 239 -11.09 -5.91 1.71
C ILE A 239 -9.74 -5.85 2.45
N TYR A 240 -8.93 -4.84 2.16
CA TYR A 240 -7.67 -4.61 2.88
C TYR A 240 -7.90 -4.47 4.40
N TYR A 241 -8.83 -3.62 4.84
CA TYR A 241 -9.12 -3.46 6.28
C TYR A 241 -9.71 -4.73 6.92
N TRP A 242 -10.56 -5.46 6.19
CA TRP A 242 -11.05 -6.76 6.65
C TRP A 242 -9.91 -7.76 6.88
N SER A 243 -8.91 -7.79 5.99
CA SER A 243 -7.74 -8.66 6.13
C SER A 243 -6.92 -8.34 7.40
N ILE A 244 -6.77 -7.06 7.74
CA ILE A 244 -6.09 -6.61 8.96
C ILE A 244 -6.84 -7.10 10.21
N ASN A 245 -8.16 -6.88 10.24
CA ASN A 245 -9.00 -7.27 11.37
C ASN A 245 -9.00 -8.79 11.55
N LEU A 246 -9.08 -9.54 10.46
CA LEU A 246 -8.99 -11.00 10.49
C LEU A 246 -7.62 -11.47 11.03
N GLY A 247 -6.53 -10.81 10.63
CA GLY A 247 -5.20 -11.11 11.14
C GLY A 247 -5.07 -10.90 12.65
N ALA A 248 -5.69 -9.85 13.19
CA ALA A 248 -5.61 -9.53 14.62
C ALA A 248 -6.13 -10.66 15.53
N PHE A 249 -7.01 -11.54 15.05
CA PHE A 249 -7.49 -12.71 15.81
C PHE A 249 -6.37 -13.72 16.13
N LEU A 250 -5.26 -13.74 15.37
CA LEU A 250 -4.15 -14.65 15.65
C LEU A 250 -3.53 -14.40 17.04
N LYS A 251 -3.66 -13.17 17.57
CA LYS A 251 -3.26 -12.82 18.93
C LYS A 251 -3.93 -13.70 19.99
N LEU A 252 -5.19 -14.10 19.80
CA LEU A 252 -5.86 -15.03 20.70
C LEU A 252 -5.18 -16.40 20.66
N GLY A 253 -4.90 -16.91 19.46
CA GLY A 253 -4.21 -18.18 19.26
C GLY A 253 -2.84 -18.22 19.92
N THR A 254 -2.01 -17.17 19.74
CA THR A 254 -0.68 -17.11 20.36
C THR A 254 -0.74 -16.95 21.88
N THR A 255 -1.72 -16.22 22.41
CA THR A 255 -1.97 -16.12 23.86
C THR A 255 -2.29 -17.49 24.48
N TYR A 256 -3.12 -18.31 23.81
CA TYR A 256 -3.39 -19.68 24.28
C TYR A 256 -2.18 -20.59 24.11
N ALA A 257 -1.40 -20.43 23.04
CA ALA A 257 -0.19 -21.19 22.81
C ALA A 257 0.88 -20.93 23.90
N GLU A 258 1.13 -19.66 24.27
CA GLU A 258 2.07 -19.34 25.36
C GLU A 258 1.60 -19.90 26.71
N LYS A 259 0.28 -19.88 26.97
CA LYS A 259 -0.31 -20.37 28.22
C LYS A 259 -0.22 -21.87 28.37
N ARG A 260 -0.52 -22.62 27.30
CA ARG A 260 -0.72 -24.08 27.37
C ARG A 260 0.51 -24.89 26.94
N ILE A 261 1.34 -24.37 26.04
CA ILE A 261 2.42 -25.14 25.40
C ILE A 261 3.78 -24.43 25.56
N GLY A 262 3.82 -23.11 25.35
CA GLY A 262 5.01 -22.30 25.60
C GLY A 262 5.32 -21.34 24.46
N PHE A 263 6.34 -20.51 24.67
CA PHE A 263 6.66 -19.41 23.75
C PHE A 263 7.19 -19.87 22.40
N TRP A 264 7.89 -21.02 22.32
CA TRP A 264 8.38 -21.55 21.06
C TRP A 264 7.24 -21.75 20.05
N LEU A 265 6.10 -22.33 20.49
CA LEU A 265 4.94 -22.53 19.62
C LEU A 265 4.25 -21.20 19.33
N ALA A 266 4.16 -20.33 20.33
CA ALA A 266 3.52 -19.03 20.21
C ALA A 266 4.23 -18.10 19.20
N PHE A 267 5.54 -18.27 18.99
CA PHE A 267 6.28 -17.60 17.92
C PHE A 267 6.41 -18.42 16.62
N LEU A 268 6.30 -19.75 16.68
CA LEU A 268 6.26 -20.61 15.49
C LEU A 268 4.98 -20.38 14.66
N VAL A 269 3.84 -20.20 15.32
CA VAL A 269 2.55 -19.96 14.64
C VAL A 269 2.62 -18.70 13.76
N PRO A 270 3.03 -17.52 14.27
CA PRO A 270 3.33 -16.34 13.46
C PRO A 270 4.32 -16.60 12.32
N LEU A 271 5.39 -17.35 12.55
CA LEU A 271 6.39 -17.68 11.53
C LEU A 271 5.79 -18.49 10.37
N ILE A 272 4.97 -19.49 10.67
CA ILE A 272 4.28 -20.31 9.64
C ILE A 272 3.33 -19.44 8.82
N VAL A 273 2.55 -18.58 9.48
CA VAL A 273 1.63 -17.67 8.78
C VAL A 273 2.41 -16.67 7.92
N TYR A 274 3.51 -16.13 8.44
CA TYR A 274 4.37 -15.21 7.70
C TYR A 274 5.02 -15.85 6.46
N PHE A 275 5.27 -17.16 6.48
CA PHE A 275 5.79 -17.92 5.34
C PHE A 275 4.83 -17.93 4.13
N LEU A 276 3.53 -17.64 4.33
CA LEU A 276 2.58 -17.46 3.23
C LEU A 276 2.92 -16.24 2.37
N MET A 277 3.47 -15.17 2.97
CA MET A 277 3.76 -13.92 2.25
C MET A 277 4.67 -14.11 1.02
N PRO A 278 5.87 -14.71 1.11
CA PRO A 278 6.72 -14.89 -0.06
C PRO A 278 6.05 -15.76 -1.13
N ILE A 279 5.26 -16.78 -0.75
CA ILE A 279 4.54 -17.65 -1.69
C ILE A 279 3.55 -16.81 -2.52
N PHE A 280 2.67 -16.05 -1.86
CA PHE A 280 1.67 -15.24 -2.55
C PHE A 280 2.29 -14.07 -3.34
N LEU A 281 3.37 -13.47 -2.86
CA LEU A 281 4.11 -12.45 -3.61
C LEU A 281 4.74 -13.00 -4.89
N LEU A 282 5.22 -14.25 -4.88
CA LEU A 282 5.76 -14.91 -6.07
C LEU A 282 4.65 -15.27 -7.07
N ILE A 283 3.52 -15.79 -6.59
CA ILE A 283 2.35 -16.14 -7.43
C ILE A 283 1.78 -14.89 -8.12
N THR A 284 1.65 -13.79 -7.39
CA THR A 284 1.09 -12.52 -7.90
C THR A 284 2.06 -11.73 -8.76
N ARG A 285 3.33 -12.11 -8.84
CA ARG A 285 4.37 -11.33 -9.55
C ARG A 285 4.00 -10.99 -10.98
N LYS A 286 3.34 -11.89 -11.72
CA LYS A 286 3.03 -11.70 -13.15
C LYS A 286 1.72 -10.95 -13.40
N SER A 287 0.78 -10.99 -12.46
CA SER A 287 -0.56 -10.38 -12.61
C SER A 287 -0.66 -8.99 -12.03
N LEU A 288 0.29 -8.59 -11.18
CA LEU A 288 0.28 -7.28 -10.54
C LEU A 288 0.58 -6.15 -11.53
N ILE A 289 -0.26 -5.13 -11.49
CA ILE A 289 0.03 -3.81 -12.04
C ILE A 289 1.11 -3.17 -11.17
N LYS A 290 2.24 -2.82 -11.77
CA LYS A 290 3.39 -2.22 -11.08
C LYS A 290 3.66 -0.85 -11.66
N LEU A 291 3.22 0.17 -10.94
CA LEU A 291 3.51 1.55 -11.32
C LEU A 291 5.01 1.86 -11.08
N PRO A 292 5.65 2.61 -12.00
CA PRO A 292 7.01 3.07 -11.80
C PRO A 292 7.09 4.04 -10.62
N PRO A 293 8.24 4.15 -9.93
CA PRO A 293 8.44 5.13 -8.87
C PRO A 293 8.28 6.57 -9.40
N GLN A 294 7.38 7.37 -8.83
CA GLN A 294 7.08 8.74 -9.29
C GLN A 294 7.74 9.85 -8.45
N GLY A 295 8.63 9.50 -7.51
CA GLY A 295 9.22 10.43 -6.57
C GLY A 295 8.45 10.46 -5.24
N SER A 296 9.11 10.93 -4.17
CA SER A 296 8.52 10.90 -2.83
C SER A 296 7.89 12.24 -2.47
N VAL A 297 6.57 12.22 -2.26
CA VAL A 297 5.79 13.34 -1.73
C VAL A 297 6.38 13.86 -0.41
N VAL A 298 6.80 12.96 0.49
CA VAL A 298 7.43 13.35 1.77
C VAL A 298 8.70 14.17 1.55
N TYR A 299 9.54 13.75 0.59
CA TYR A 299 10.77 14.46 0.28
C TYR A 299 10.48 15.85 -0.31
N ASP A 300 9.47 15.98 -1.16
CA ASP A 300 9.09 17.26 -1.74
C ASP A 300 8.39 18.18 -0.71
N THR A 301 7.57 17.65 0.20
CA THR A 301 7.02 18.39 1.34
C THR A 301 8.12 18.95 2.25
N LEU A 302 9.20 18.19 2.50
CA LEU A 302 10.34 18.69 3.27
C LEU A 302 11.10 19.81 2.53
N LYS A 303 11.17 19.78 1.19
CA LYS A 303 11.73 20.88 0.41
C LYS A 303 10.86 22.12 0.46
N VAL A 304 9.54 21.97 0.32
CA VAL A 304 8.57 23.06 0.48
C VAL A 304 8.74 23.72 1.84
N GLY A 305 8.80 22.93 2.92
CA GLY A 305 9.06 23.44 4.28
C GLY A 305 10.38 24.22 4.39
N LYS A 306 11.47 23.72 3.78
CA LYS A 306 12.76 24.45 3.74
C LYS A 306 12.65 25.76 2.97
N VAL A 307 11.93 25.78 1.84
CA VAL A 307 11.71 27.01 1.06
C VAL A 307 10.91 28.02 1.88
N LEU A 308 9.80 27.60 2.48
CA LEU A 308 8.95 28.42 3.35
C LEU A 308 9.76 29.10 4.46
N ILE A 309 10.60 28.33 5.18
CA ILE A 309 11.44 28.87 6.26
C ILE A 309 12.49 29.83 5.71
N SER A 310 13.11 29.50 4.57
CA SER A 310 14.17 30.32 3.97
C SER A 310 13.69 31.64 3.38
N GLN A 311 12.47 31.69 2.84
CA GLN A 311 11.92 32.89 2.20
C GLN A 311 11.07 33.75 3.15
N ALA A 312 10.19 33.15 3.95
CA ALA A 312 9.29 33.90 4.82
C ALA A 312 9.87 34.16 6.22
N GLY A 313 10.88 33.37 6.63
CA GLY A 313 11.53 33.46 7.94
C GLY A 313 10.72 32.81 9.08
N VAL A 314 11.43 32.36 10.12
CA VAL A 314 10.88 31.58 11.24
C VAL A 314 9.77 32.33 12.00
N LYS A 315 9.83 33.67 12.08
CA LYS A 315 8.82 34.52 12.74
C LYS A 315 7.48 34.54 12.00
N LYS A 316 7.46 34.50 10.66
CA LYS A 316 6.21 34.39 9.87
C LYS A 316 5.69 32.94 9.84
N ALA A 317 6.58 31.95 9.91
CA ALA A 317 6.20 30.54 10.05
C ALA A 317 5.39 30.27 11.32
N LEU A 318 5.77 30.91 12.44
CA LEU A 318 5.06 30.83 13.73
C LEU A 318 3.73 31.58 13.76
N LYS A 319 3.60 32.71 13.04
CA LYS A 319 2.34 33.45 12.94
C LYS A 319 1.32 32.74 12.02
N GLY A 320 1.80 32.06 10.99
CA GLY A 320 0.94 31.49 9.94
C GLY A 320 0.23 32.58 9.13
N GLY A 321 -0.20 32.25 7.91
CA GLY A 321 -0.94 33.17 7.04
C GLY A 321 -0.88 32.78 5.57
N ASP A 322 -1.77 33.32 4.75
CA ASP A 322 -1.80 33.09 3.30
C ASP A 322 -0.47 33.48 2.62
N GLU A 323 0.12 34.62 3.01
CA GLU A 323 1.43 35.05 2.50
C GLU A 323 2.57 34.06 2.79
N PHE A 324 2.52 33.37 3.93
CA PHE A 324 3.54 32.39 4.29
C PHE A 324 3.49 31.21 3.31
N TRP A 325 2.30 30.63 3.11
CA TRP A 325 2.14 29.48 2.22
C TRP A 325 2.35 29.83 0.75
N ASN A 326 1.91 31.01 0.33
CA ASN A 326 2.09 31.50 -1.04
C ASN A 326 3.57 31.71 -1.40
N SER A 327 4.47 31.93 -0.41
CA SER A 327 5.91 32.08 -0.68
C SER A 327 6.60 30.82 -1.23
N ALA A 328 6.01 29.63 -1.04
CA ALA A 328 6.56 28.40 -1.60
C ALA A 328 5.90 27.95 -2.91
N LYS A 329 4.92 28.72 -3.40
CA LYS A 329 4.26 28.46 -4.68
C LYS A 329 5.24 28.72 -5.83
N PRO A 330 5.47 27.73 -6.72
CA PRO A 330 6.30 27.91 -7.91
C PRO A 330 6.01 29.18 -8.70
N THR A 331 4.73 29.58 -8.85
CA THR A 331 4.35 30.83 -9.55
C THR A 331 4.93 32.08 -8.88
N GLN A 332 4.88 32.13 -7.54
CA GLN A 332 5.37 33.26 -6.77
C GLN A 332 6.90 33.27 -6.62
N ILE A 333 7.52 32.09 -6.60
CA ILE A 333 8.98 31.94 -6.66
C ILE A 333 9.51 32.41 -8.02
N ALA A 334 8.82 32.06 -9.12
CA ALA A 334 9.16 32.54 -10.45
C ALA A 334 9.03 34.06 -10.55
N ALA A 335 7.93 34.63 -10.00
CA ALA A 335 7.70 36.07 -9.97
C ALA A 335 8.73 36.86 -9.13
N SER A 336 9.34 36.24 -8.11
CA SER A 336 10.34 36.86 -7.23
C SER A 336 11.79 36.70 -7.70
N GLY A 337 12.01 36.20 -8.93
CA GLY A 337 13.34 36.03 -9.52
C GLY A 337 14.02 34.68 -9.22
N GLY A 338 13.24 33.69 -8.75
CA GLY A 338 13.71 32.33 -8.51
C GLY A 338 14.42 32.12 -7.16
N LEU A 339 14.71 30.86 -6.83
CA LEU A 339 15.45 30.50 -5.62
C LEU A 339 16.95 30.78 -5.80
N LYS A 340 17.49 31.70 -4.98
CA LYS A 340 18.94 31.92 -4.89
C LYS A 340 19.65 30.60 -4.59
N ASN A 341 20.71 30.29 -5.35
CA ASN A 341 21.54 29.08 -5.21
C ASN A 341 20.86 27.73 -5.53
N LYS A 342 19.77 27.69 -6.30
CA LYS A 342 19.14 26.45 -6.79
C LYS A 342 19.07 26.44 -8.31
N LYS A 343 19.35 25.27 -8.91
CA LYS A 343 19.26 25.08 -10.37
C LYS A 343 17.81 25.13 -10.85
N ALA A 344 17.60 25.57 -12.09
CA ALA A 344 16.32 25.42 -12.79
C ALA A 344 15.91 23.94 -12.81
N GLY A 345 14.67 23.64 -12.38
CA GLY A 345 14.18 22.25 -12.22
C GLY A 345 14.38 21.61 -10.83
N TRP A 346 14.89 22.36 -9.84
CA TRP A 346 14.93 21.89 -8.44
C TRP A 346 13.54 21.79 -7.80
N ILE A 347 12.64 22.67 -8.23
CA ILE A 347 11.22 22.64 -7.89
C ILE A 347 10.56 21.58 -8.77
N LYS A 348 9.95 20.58 -8.14
CA LYS A 348 9.21 19.49 -8.80
C LYS A 348 7.74 19.45 -8.43
N TRP A 349 7.30 20.39 -7.58
CA TRP A 349 5.93 20.54 -7.14
C TRP A 349 5.25 21.69 -7.87
N ASP A 350 3.93 21.67 -7.90
CA ASP A 350 3.06 22.74 -8.40
C ASP A 350 2.47 23.57 -7.24
N ASP A 351 1.68 24.58 -7.58
CA ASP A 351 1.02 25.45 -6.60
C ASP A 351 -0.04 24.70 -5.78
N ASP A 352 -0.76 23.78 -6.42
CA ASP A 352 -1.83 22.98 -5.79
C ASP A 352 -1.26 22.08 -4.70
N PHE A 353 -0.10 21.48 -4.93
CA PHE A 353 0.63 20.69 -3.93
C PHE A 353 0.94 21.50 -2.66
N VAL A 354 1.28 22.78 -2.79
CA VAL A 354 1.54 23.66 -1.63
C VAL A 354 0.24 23.91 -0.85
N ASP A 355 -0.88 24.08 -1.56
CA ASP A 355 -2.19 24.26 -0.95
C ASP A 355 -2.70 22.96 -0.30
N GLU A 356 -2.41 21.79 -0.87
CA GLU A 356 -2.65 20.49 -0.26
C GLU A 356 -1.89 20.34 1.05
N ILE A 357 -0.57 20.62 1.06
CA ILE A 357 0.24 20.59 2.29
C ILE A 357 -0.38 21.52 3.33
N ARG A 358 -0.77 22.74 2.95
CA ARG A 358 -1.42 23.69 3.84
C ARG A 358 -2.72 23.13 4.45
N ARG A 359 -3.57 22.51 3.63
CA ARG A 359 -4.81 21.87 4.09
C ARG A 359 -4.51 20.73 5.04
N THR A 360 -3.52 19.89 4.74
CA THR A 360 -3.05 18.80 5.62
C THR A 360 -2.58 19.34 6.97
N PHE A 361 -1.75 20.40 7.00
CA PHE A 361 -1.31 21.02 8.25
C PHE A 361 -2.46 21.63 9.07
N LYS A 362 -3.45 22.24 8.41
CA LYS A 362 -4.66 22.73 9.10
C LYS A 362 -5.46 21.57 9.71
N ALA A 363 -5.62 20.47 8.99
CA ALA A 363 -6.30 19.28 9.50
C ALA A 363 -5.55 18.66 10.69
N CYS A 364 -4.21 18.57 10.63
CA CYS A 364 -3.40 18.09 11.74
C CYS A 364 -3.44 18.98 12.99
N LYS A 365 -3.80 20.26 12.88
CA LYS A 365 -3.98 21.15 14.05
C LYS A 365 -5.30 20.87 14.80
N LEU A 366 -6.26 20.21 14.14
CA LEU A 366 -7.57 19.87 14.71
C LEU A 366 -7.59 18.47 15.36
N LEU A 367 -6.55 17.66 15.11
CA LEU A 367 -6.29 16.36 15.74
C LEU A 367 -5.39 16.56 16.96
#